data_AF-A0A834IBK9-F1
#
_entry.id   AF-A0A834IBK9-F1
#
_cell.length_a   1.000
_cell.length_b   1.000
_cell.length_c   1.000
_cell.angle_alpha   90.00
_cell.angle_beta   90.00
_cell.angle_gamma   90.00
#
_symmetry.space_group_name_H-M   'P 1'
#
loop_
_entity.id
_entity.type
_entity.pdbx_description
1 polymer ?
#
loop_
_entity_poly.entity_id
_entity_poly.type
_entity_poly.pdbx_seq_one_letter_code
_entity_poly.pdbx_strand_id
1 'polypeptide(L)' 'KVYGGQTVTAGNIIVRQRGTEFHAGANVGMGRDHTLFATADGVVKFEVKGQFGRRYVTVESA' A
#
# COMPACT_ATOMS: atom_id res chain seq x y z
N LYS A 1 -0.14 4.97 11.34
CA LYS A 1 0.89 4.77 10.28
C LYS A 1 1.18 3.29 10.28
N VAL A 2 0.85 2.59 9.21
CA VAL A 2 1.03 1.13 9.14
C VAL A 2 2.44 0.84 8.63
N TYR A 3 3.12 -0.12 9.26
CA TYR A 3 4.47 -0.52 8.89
C TYR A 3 4.45 -1.85 8.15
N GLY A 4 5.50 -2.13 7.38
CA GLY A 4 5.63 -3.42 6.69
C GLY A 4 5.59 -4.58 7.69
N GLY A 5 4.83 -5.63 7.38
CA GLY A 5 4.61 -6.78 8.25
C GLY A 5 3.41 -6.66 9.19
N GLN A 6 2.67 -5.55 9.17
CA GLN A 6 1.45 -5.42 9.98
C GLN A 6 0.23 -5.97 9.26
N THR A 7 -0.65 -6.62 10.04
CA THR A 7 -1.97 -7.04 9.59
C THR A 7 -2.90 -5.83 9.47
N VAL A 8 -3.64 -5.78 8.36
CA VAL A 8 -4.63 -4.75 8.07
C VAL A 8 -5.92 -5.40 7.61
N THR A 9 -7.04 -4.73 7.91
CA THR A 9 -8.34 -5.07 7.35
C THR A 9 -8.62 -4.23 6.10
N ALA A 10 -9.50 -4.71 5.24
CA ALA A 10 -10.03 -3.98 4.10
C ALA A 10 -10.60 -2.62 4.56
N GLY A 11 -10.29 -1.57 3.80
CA GLY A 11 -10.62 -0.19 4.11
C GLY A 11 -9.60 0.54 4.99
N ASN A 12 -8.65 -0.15 5.63
CA ASN A 12 -7.66 0.52 6.46
C ASN A 12 -6.71 1.39 5.64
N ILE A 13 -6.39 2.57 6.16
CA ILE A 13 -5.44 3.49 5.54
C ILE A 13 -4.02 3.04 5.87
N ILE A 14 -3.23 2.79 4.83
CA ILE A 14 -1.84 2.33 4.96
C ILE A 14 -0.90 3.53 4.99
N VAL A 15 -0.99 4.40 3.97
CA VAL A 15 -0.12 5.59 3.80
C VAL A 15 -0.96 6.79 3.39
N ARG A 16 -0.78 7.93 4.07
CA ARG A 16 -1.20 9.25 3.57
C ARG A 16 0.03 9.98 3.05
N GLN A 17 -0.04 10.49 1.84
CA GLN A 17 1.08 11.12 1.15
C GLN A 17 0.59 12.26 0.25
N ARG A 18 1.48 13.18 -0.10
CA ARG A 18 1.25 14.14 -1.19
C ARG A 18 2.05 13.66 -2.40
N GLY A 19 1.36 13.47 -3.53
CA GLY A 19 1.93 12.81 -4.71
C GLY A 19 2.07 11.29 -4.52
N THR A 20 2.77 10.63 -5.43
CA THR A 20 2.92 9.17 -5.45
C THR A 20 4.35 8.76 -5.08
N GLU A 21 4.72 8.96 -3.82
CA GLU A 21 6.00 8.43 -3.30
C GLU A 21 5.96 6.90 -3.26
N PHE A 22 4.81 6.39 -2.79
CA PHE A 22 4.43 4.99 -2.82
C PHE A 22 3.30 4.79 -3.81
N HIS A 23 3.40 3.73 -4.61
CA HIS A 23 2.38 3.34 -5.56
C HIS A 23 1.53 2.19 -5.02
N ALA A 24 0.25 2.18 -5.42
CA ALA A 24 -0.64 1.07 -5.13
C ALA A 24 -0.21 -0.17 -5.92
N GLY A 25 -0.01 -1.29 -5.24
CA GLY A 25 0.18 -2.60 -5.84
C GLY A 25 -1.03 -3.50 -5.60
N ALA A 26 -0.81 -4.82 -5.52
CA ALA A 26 -1.85 -5.80 -5.26
C ALA A 26 -2.59 -5.53 -3.94
N ASN A 27 -3.92 -5.61 -3.98
CA ASN A 27 -4.82 -5.43 -2.83
C ASN A 27 -4.71 -4.07 -2.11
N VAL A 28 -4.23 -3.06 -2.83
CA VAL A 28 -4.13 -1.68 -2.34
C VAL A 28 -4.80 -0.74 -3.35
N GLY A 29 -5.66 0.14 -2.85
CA GLY A 29 -6.29 1.21 -3.60
C GLY A 29 -5.60 2.55 -3.35
N MET A 30 -5.76 3.49 -4.28
CA MET A 30 -5.31 4.87 -4.14
C MET A 30 -6.50 5.83 -4.21
N GLY A 31 -6.66 6.66 -3.19
CA GLY A 31 -7.67 7.71 -3.13
C GLY A 31 -7.33 8.92 -4.01
N ARG A 32 -8.28 9.85 -4.13
CA ARG A 32 -8.12 11.10 -4.91
C ARG A 32 -6.95 11.97 -4.43
N ASP A 33 -6.65 11.94 -3.14
CA ASP A 33 -5.55 12.66 -2.51
C ASP A 33 -4.24 11.84 -2.49
N HIS A 34 -4.16 10.74 -3.24
CA HIS A 34 -3.08 9.76 -3.25
C HIS A 34 -2.90 8.96 -1.95
N THR A 35 -3.87 8.98 -1.04
CA THR A 35 -3.89 8.10 0.13
C THR A 35 -4.01 6.64 -0.29
N LEU A 36 -3.12 5.79 0.19
CA LEU A 36 -3.16 4.34 -0.03
C LEU A 36 -3.96 3.64 1.06
N PHE A 37 -4.88 2.76 0.66
CA PHE A 37 -5.73 1.99 1.56
C PHE A 37 -5.80 0.52 1.14
N ALA A 38 -6.00 -0.39 2.09
CA ALA A 38 -6.14 -1.81 1.83
C ALA A 38 -7.51 -2.10 1.20
N THR A 39 -7.55 -2.91 0.14
CA THR A 39 -8.82 -3.39 -0.46
C THR A 39 -9.21 -4.79 0.02
N ALA A 40 -8.28 -5.49 0.67
CA ALA A 40 -8.48 -6.81 1.24
C ALA A 40 -7.79 -6.90 2.61
N ASP A 41 -8.22 -7.86 3.42
CA ASP A 41 -7.54 -8.21 4.67
C ASP A 41 -6.21 -8.92 4.37
N GLY A 42 -5.18 -8.68 5.16
CA GLY A 42 -3.88 -9.33 4.98
C GLY A 42 -2.74 -8.59 5.64
N VAL A 43 -1.52 -8.86 5.19
CA VAL A 43 -0.29 -8.27 5.72
C VAL A 43 0.27 -7.25 4.73
N VAL A 44 0.58 -6.04 5.20
CA VAL A 44 1.18 -4.99 4.37
C VAL A 44 2.63 -5.31 4.06
N LYS A 45 3.01 -5.20 2.79
CA LYS A 45 4.37 -5.35 2.30
C LYS A 45 4.76 -4.14 1.47
N PHE A 46 5.98 -3.65 1.71
CA PHE A 46 6.60 -2.59 0.93
C PHE A 46 7.68 -3.21 0.07
N GLU A 47 7.65 -2.90 -1.22
CA GLU A 47 8.58 -3.47 -2.19
C GLU A 47 9.04 -2.42 -3.19
N VAL A 48 10.27 -2.57 -3.68
CA VAL A 48 10.82 -1.73 -4.74
C VAL A 48 10.80 -2.54 -6.02
N LYS A 49 10.10 -2.04 -7.06
CA LYS A 49 9.92 -2.76 -8.33
C LYS A 49 10.13 -1.85 -9.54
N GLY A 50 10.42 -2.50 -10.67
CA GLY A 50 10.59 -1.88 -11.98
C GLY A 50 11.96 -1.25 -12.19
N GLN A 51 12.26 -0.95 -13.45
CA GLN A 51 13.55 -0.41 -13.89
C GLN A 51 13.89 0.96 -13.26
N PHE A 52 12.87 1.72 -12.84
CA PHE A 52 13.02 3.03 -12.21
C PHE A 52 13.03 2.98 -10.68
N GLY A 53 13.04 1.79 -10.06
CA GLY A 53 13.12 1.64 -8.60
C GLY A 53 11.93 2.27 -7.87
N ARG A 54 10.72 2.15 -8.42
CA ARG A 54 9.51 2.72 -7.79
C ARG A 54 9.11 1.88 -6.58
N ARG A 55 8.66 2.55 -5.52
CA ARG A 55 8.17 1.91 -4.29
C ARG A 55 6.69 1.58 -4.42
N TYR A 56 6.34 0.32 -4.19
CA TYR A 56 4.97 -0.18 -4.19
C TYR A 56 4.58 -0.68 -2.81
N VAL A 57 3.29 -0.60 -2.53
CA VAL A 57 2.66 -1.16 -1.34
C VAL A 57 1.68 -2.22 -1.79
N THR A 58 1.83 -3.42 -1.25
CA THR A 58 0.94 -4.56 -1.49
C THR A 58 0.38 -5.07 -0.18
N VAL A 59 -0.78 -5.71 -0.24
CA VAL A 59 -1.32 -6.49 0.87
C VAL A 59 -1.34 -7.96 0.45
N GLU A 60 -0.53 -8.77 1.13
CA GLU A 60 -0.53 -10.22 0.96
C GLU A 60 -1.67 -10.79 1.81
N SER A 61 -2.71 -11.29 1.14
CA SER A 61 -3.80 -12.01 1.79
C SER A 61 -3.28 -13.33 2.35
N ALA A 62 -3.60 -13.62 3.61
CA ALA A 62 -3.35 -14.92 4.23
C ALA A 62 -4.36 -15.96 3.73
#